data_AF-A0A9N8R2S4-F1
#
_entry.id   AF-A0A9N8R2S4-F1
#
_cell.length_a   1.000
_cell.length_b   1.000
_cell.length_c   1.000
_cell.angle_alpha   90.00
_cell.angle_beta   90.00
_cell.angle_gamma   90.00
#
_symmetry.space_group_name_H-M   'P 1'
#
loop_
_entity.id
_entity.type
_entity.pdbx_description
1 polymer ?
#
loop_
_entity_poly.entity_id
_entity_poly.type
_entity_poly.pdbx_seq_one_letter_code
_entity_poly.pdbx_strand_id
1 'polypeptide(L)' 'MDRKNPVRAQRFNALHVVEAELEHLDWATRQPALRMLDAVYWRRRVLAVKCGYELTDLQVTRLEKILQRLGHPAE' A
#
# COMPACT_ATOMS: atom_id res chain seq x y z
N MET A 1 32.96 6.08 -8.86
CA MET A 1 31.76 5.33 -9.31
C MET A 1 31.34 4.48 -8.13
N ASP A 2 30.69 5.10 -7.14
CA ASP A 2 30.33 4.43 -5.90
C ASP A 2 28.83 4.15 -5.95
N ARG A 3 28.48 2.98 -6.49
CA ARG A 3 27.13 2.44 -6.44
C ARG A 3 26.82 2.11 -4.98
N LYS A 4 26.28 3.08 -4.26
CA LYS A 4 25.66 2.88 -2.95
C LYS A 4 24.46 1.96 -3.18
N ASN A 5 24.65 0.64 -2.99
CA ASN A 5 23.57 -0.32 -3.02
C ASN A 5 22.52 0.14 -2.00
N PRO A 6 21.29 0.50 -2.41
CA PRO A 6 20.25 0.74 -1.44
C PRO A 6 20.02 -0.61 -0.76
N VAL A 7 20.26 -0.66 0.55
CA VAL A 7 19.90 -1.80 1.39
C VAL A 7 18.45 -2.11 1.06
N ARG A 8 18.23 -3.17 0.27
CA ARG A 8 16.90 -3.61 -0.12
C ARG A 8 16.26 -3.99 1.20
N ALA A 9 15.38 -3.12 1.71
CA ALA A 9 14.75 -3.31 3.01
C ALA A 9 14.23 -4.75 3.06
N GLN A 10 14.67 -5.49 4.08
CA GLN A 10 14.31 -6.90 4.22
C GLN A 10 12.79 -6.97 4.32
N ARG A 11 12.15 -7.46 3.27
CA ARG A 11 10.70 -7.58 3.22
C ARG A 11 10.30 -8.74 4.10
N PHE A 12 9.30 -8.53 4.95
CA PHE A 12 8.84 -9.56 5.88
C PHE A 12 7.71 -10.39 5.25
N ASN A 13 7.77 -11.69 5.46
CA ASN A 13 6.64 -12.60 5.18
C ASN A 13 5.70 -12.56 6.39
N ALA A 14 4.70 -11.69 6.33
CA ALA A 14 3.72 -11.52 7.41
C ALA A 14 2.30 -11.52 6.83
N LEU A 15 1.91 -12.64 6.21
CA LEU A 15 0.68 -12.77 5.44
C LEU A 15 -0.56 -12.25 6.18
N HIS A 16 -0.73 -12.63 7.45
CA HIS A 16 -1.88 -12.24 8.27
C HIS A 16 -1.89 -10.74 8.60
N VAL A 17 -0.72 -10.14 8.84
CA VAL A 17 -0.59 -8.69 9.08
C VAL A 17 -0.95 -7.91 7.82
N VAL A 18 -0.47 -8.38 6.67
CA VAL A 18 -0.77 -7.78 5.37
C VAL A 18 -2.28 -7.82 5.07
N GLU A 19 -2.95 -8.95 5.32
CA GLU A 19 -4.40 -9.04 5.12
C GLU A 19 -5.15 -8.06 6.03
N ALA A 20 -4.82 -8.00 7.32
CA ALA A 20 -5.46 -7.08 8.25
C ALA A 20 -5.24 -5.61 7.88
N GLU A 21 -4.03 -5.24 7.44
CA GLU A 21 -3.72 -3.88 6.98
C GLU A 21 -4.47 -3.54 5.68
N LEU A 22 -4.54 -4.47 4.73
CA LEU A 22 -5.30 -4.26 3.48
C LEU A 22 -6.80 -4.14 3.73
N GLU A 23 -7.35 -4.92 4.66
CA GLU A 23 -8.75 -4.81 5.08
C GLU A 23 -9.03 -3.46 5.73
N HIS A 24 -8.16 -3.03 6.65
CA HIS A 24 -8.26 -1.72 7.29
C HIS A 24 -8.21 -0.59 6.27
N LEU A 25 -7.27 -0.65 5.31
CA LEU A 25 -7.13 0.35 4.26
C LEU A 25 -8.32 0.37 3.30
N ASP A 26 -8.85 -0.80 2.91
CA ASP A 26 -10.05 -0.85 2.07
C ASP A 26 -11.27 -0.26 2.78
N TRP A 27 -11.46 -0.55 4.07
CA TRP A 27 -12.52 0.04 4.88
C TRP A 27 -12.35 1.55 5.04
N ALA A 28 -11.16 2.01 5.44
CA ALA A 28 -10.88 3.41 5.75
C ALA A 28 -11.05 4.32 4.52
N THR A 29 -10.57 3.88 3.36
CA THR A 29 -10.65 4.64 2.11
C THR A 29 -12.07 4.74 1.53
N ARG A 30 -13.02 3.92 2.02
CA ARG A 30 -14.44 4.01 1.68
C ARG A 30 -15.23 4.95 2.58
N GLN A 31 -14.70 5.36 3.73
CA GLN A 31 -15.43 6.21 4.68
C GLN A 31 -15.44 7.68 4.23
N PRO A 32 -16.62 8.31 4.04
CA PRO A 32 -16.72 9.72 3.61
C PRO A 32 -16.03 10.69 4.56
N ALA A 33 -16.08 10.46 5.88
CA ALA A 33 -15.41 11.30 6.87
C ALA A 33 -13.88 11.19 6.79
N LEU A 34 -13.35 10.02 6.40
CA LEU A 34 -11.91 9.79 6.22
C LEU A 34 -11.39 10.24 4.85
N ARG A 35 -12.28 10.57 3.90
CA ARG A 35 -11.94 11.29 2.65
C ARG A 35 -11.45 12.72 2.90
N MET A 36 -11.60 13.25 4.11
CA MET A 36 -10.94 14.51 4.50
C MET A 36 -9.41 14.39 4.48
N LEU A 37 -8.86 13.18 4.66
CA LEU A 37 -7.44 12.93 4.47
C LEU A 37 -7.14 12.81 2.96
N ASP A 38 -6.08 13.50 2.53
CA ASP A 38 -5.67 13.61 1.12
C ASP A 38 -5.50 12.22 0.46
N ALA A 39 -5.97 12.09 -0.78
CA ALA A 39 -5.72 10.91 -1.61
C ALA A 39 -4.23 10.54 -1.68
N VAL A 40 -3.34 11.54 -1.66
CA VAL A 40 -1.88 11.35 -1.61
C VAL A 40 -1.44 10.67 -0.30
N TYR A 41 -2.04 11.01 0.83
CA TYR A 41 -1.74 10.38 2.12
C TYR A 41 -2.11 8.90 2.09
N TRP A 42 -3.33 8.57 1.67
CA TRP A 42 -3.78 7.19 1.56
C TRP A 42 -2.95 6.38 0.58
N ARG A 43 -2.57 6.98 -0.56
CA ARG A 43 -1.68 6.35 -1.53
C ARG A 43 -0.33 5.99 -0.92
N ARG A 44 0.29 6.89 -0.15
CA ARG A 44 1.56 6.61 0.56
C ARG A 44 1.41 5.46 1.54
N ARG A 45 0.31 5.40 2.29
CA ARG A 45 0.03 4.30 3.24
C ARG A 45 -0.10 2.95 2.52
N VAL A 46 -0.87 2.91 1.44
CA VAL A 46 -1.05 1.69 0.64
C VAL A 46 0.27 1.24 0.01
N LEU A 47 1.08 2.17 -0.53
CA LEU A 47 2.40 1.84 -1.09
C LEU A 47 3.42 1.39 -0.03
N ALA A 48 3.32 1.89 1.20
CA ALA A 48 4.19 1.46 2.29
C ALA A 48 4.04 -0.05 2.58
N VAL A 49 2.83 -0.61 2.45
CA VAL A 49 2.59 -2.06 2.55
C VAL A 49 3.36 -2.82 1.48
N LYS A 50 3.32 -2.36 0.23
CA LYS A 50 4.09 -2.95 -0.90
C LYS A 50 5.60 -2.86 -0.69
N CYS A 51 6.08 -1.81 -0.03
CA CYS A 51 7.51 -1.63 0.23
C CYS A 51 8.01 -2.47 1.43
N GLY A 52 7.17 -2.66 2.46
CA GLY A 52 7.54 -3.32 3.72
C GLY A 52 7.39 -4.85 3.74
N TYR A 53 6.56 -5.42 2.86
CA TYR A 53 6.22 -6.84 2.89
C TYR A 53 6.42 -7.54 1.55
N GLU A 54 6.65 -8.85 1.59
CA GLU A 54 6.47 -9.70 0.41
C GLU A 54 4.98 -10.01 0.29
N LEU A 55 4.40 -9.66 -0.84
CA LEU A 55 2.96 -9.80 -1.10
C LEU A 55 2.72 -10.98 -2.02
N THR A 56 1.65 -11.72 -1.76
CA THR A 56 1.11 -12.69 -2.71
C THR A 56 0.42 -11.98 -3.89
N ASP A 57 0.23 -12.66 -5.02
CA ASP A 57 -0.49 -12.08 -6.18
C ASP A 57 -1.90 -11.60 -5.83
N LEU A 58 -2.58 -12.32 -4.92
CA LEU A 58 -3.90 -11.93 -4.43
C LEU A 58 -3.84 -10.61 -3.64
N GLN A 59 -2.83 -10.45 -2.78
CA GLN A 59 -2.62 -9.24 -2.00
C GLN A 59 -2.23 -8.04 -2.88
N VAL A 60 -1.40 -8.27 -3.89
CA VAL A 60 -1.07 -7.24 -4.90
C VAL A 60 -2.32 -6.78 -5.63
N THR A 61 -3.17 -7.71 -6.08
CA THR A 61 -4.42 -7.40 -6.78
C THR A 61 -5.38 -6.58 -5.90
N ARG A 62 -5.49 -6.91 -4.60
CA ARG A 62 -6.29 -6.15 -3.63
C ARG A 62 -5.74 -4.75 -3.43
N LEU A 63 -4.43 -4.63 -3.25
CA LEU A 63 -3.73 -3.36 -3.09
C LEU A 63 -3.96 -2.44 -4.30
N GLU A 64 -3.85 -2.96 -5.52
CA GLU A 64 -4.07 -2.21 -6.76
C GLU A 64 -5.50 -1.69 -6.88
N LYS A 65 -6.51 -2.47 -6.46
CA LYS A 65 -7.92 -2.00 -6.42
C LYS A 65 -8.11 -0.82 -5.48
N ILE A 66 -7.45 -0.83 -4.32
CA ILE A 66 -7.50 0.30 -3.37
C ILE A 66 -6.81 1.52 -4.00
N LEU A 67 -5.65 1.35 -4.63
CA LEU A 67 -4.93 2.44 -5.31
C LEU A 67 -5.74 3.04 -6.47
N GLN A 68 -6.42 2.22 -7.28
CA GLN A 68 -7.27 2.70 -8.37
C GLN A 68 -8.42 3.57 -7.82
N ARG A 69 -9.03 3.16 -6.71
CA ARG A 69 -10.13 3.91 -6.08
C ARG A 69 -9.67 5.26 -5.52
N LEU A 70 -8.44 5.32 -4.99
CA LEU A 70 -7.84 6.56 -4.49
C LEU A 70 -7.44 7.54 -5.59
N GLY A 71 -7.64 7.18 -6.85
CA GLY A 71 -7.25 7.98 -8.01
C GLY A 71 -5.93 7.47 -8.61
N HIS A 72 -5.91 7.42 -9.93
CA HIS A 72 -4.67 7.27 -10.69
C HIS A 72 -3.80 8.49 -10.41
N PRO A 73 -2.48 8.37 -10.16
CA PRO A 73 -1.61 9.41 -10.66
C PRO A 73 -1.71 9.24 -12.18
N ALA A 74 -2.34 10.21 -12.84
CA ALA A 74 -1.89 10.48 -14.19
C ALA A 74 -0.41 10.86 -14.04
N GLU A 75 0.45 10.03 -14.63
CA GLU A 75 1.92 10.16 -14.71
C GLU A 75 2.75 10.00 -13.41
#